data_AF-A0A6I3LCX3-F1
#
_entry.id   AF-A0A6I3LCX3-F1
#
_cell.length_a   1.000
_cell.length_b   1.000
_cell.length_c   1.000
_cell.angle_alpha   90.00
_cell.angle_beta   90.00
_cell.angle_gamma   90.00
#
_symmetry.space_group_name_H-M   'P 1'
#
loop_
_entity.id
_entity.type
_entity.pdbx_description
1 polymer ?
#
loop_
_entity_poly.entity_id
_entity_poly.type
_entity_poly.pdbx_seq_one_letter_code
_entity_poly.pdbx_strand_id
1 'polypeptide(L)' 'LIDKKGINADYNVMSYPTTYILDEKGVIQDIHVGTMTKKEMERKLDLD' A
#
# COMPACT_ATOMS: atom_id res chain seq x y z
N LEU A 1 -18.99 4.83 5.79
CA LEU A 1 -17.67 4.17 5.74
C LEU A 1 -17.60 3.44 4.41
N ILE A 2 -16.83 3.99 3.46
CA ILE A 2 -16.69 3.48 2.09
C ILE A 2 -15.84 2.22 2.16
N ASP A 3 -16.49 1.07 2.34
CA ASP A 3 -16.02 -0.18 1.74
C ASP A 3 -17.18 -1.18 1.72
N LYS A 4 -17.93 -1.21 0.62
CA LYS A 4 -19.05 -2.15 0.42
C LYS A 4 -18.81 -3.12 -0.74
N LYS A 5 -17.60 -3.12 -1.30
CA LYS A 5 -17.19 -4.02 -2.39
C LYS A 5 -15.69 -4.33 -2.30
N GLY A 6 -15.34 -5.29 -1.44
CA GLY A 6 -14.37 -6.34 -1.73
C GLY A 6 -12.94 -5.99 -2.18
N ILE A 7 -12.43 -4.76 -2.01
CA ILE A 7 -11.06 -4.41 -2.44
C ILE A 7 -10.02 -5.36 -1.82
N ASN A 8 -10.24 -5.79 -0.57
CA ASN A 8 -9.34 -6.73 0.12
C ASN A 8 -9.21 -8.10 -0.57
N ALA A 9 -10.24 -8.57 -1.30
CA ALA A 9 -10.19 -9.85 -2.01
C ALA A 9 -9.36 -9.75 -3.31
N ASP A 10 -9.40 -8.60 -3.98
CA ASP A 10 -8.67 -8.39 -5.25
C ASP A 10 -7.16 -8.20 -5.02
N TYR A 11 -6.74 -7.76 -3.83
CA TYR A 11 -5.34 -7.53 -3.49
C TYR A 11 -4.66 -8.70 -2.73
N ASN A 12 -5.36 -9.82 -2.49
CA ASN A 12 -4.86 -10.97 -1.72
C ASN A 12 -4.17 -10.57 -0.40
N VAL A 13 -4.77 -9.63 0.35
CA VAL A 13 -4.19 -9.14 1.61
C VAL A 13 -4.31 -10.23 2.69
N MET A 14 -3.24 -11.00 2.89
CA MET A 14 -3.18 -12.07 3.89
C MET A 14 -2.93 -11.56 5.32
N SER A 15 -2.45 -10.31 5.47
CA SER A 15 -2.01 -9.75 6.74
C SER A 15 -2.19 -8.23 6.81
N TYR A 16 -2.66 -7.73 7.95
CA TYR A 16 -2.86 -6.30 8.19
C TYR A 16 -1.78 -5.73 9.13
N PRO A 17 -1.36 -4.46 8.96
CA PRO A 17 -1.63 -3.59 7.80
C PRO A 17 -0.78 -3.99 6.58
N THR A 18 -1.23 -3.67 5.36
CA THR A 18 -0.44 -3.78 4.12
C THR A 18 -0.56 -2.48 3.34
N THR A 19 0.56 -1.95 2.84
CA THR A 19 0.64 -0.71 2.07
C THR A 19 1.06 -1.01 0.63
N TYR A 20 0.38 -0.41 -0.34
CA TYR A 20 0.72 -0.48 -1.76
C TYR A 20 1.17 0.91 -2.23
N ILE A 21 2.29 0.96 -2.96
CA ILE A 21 2.79 2.16 -3.61
C ILE A 21 2.52 2.04 -5.10
N LEU A 22 1.84 3.03 -5.68
CA LEU A 22 1.41 3.06 -7.08
C LEU A 22 2.13 4.18 -7.83
N ASP A 23 2.35 4.01 -9.13
CA ASP A 23 2.71 5.11 -10.03
C ASP A 23 1.48 5.91 -10.50
N GLU A 24 1.72 7.01 -11.25
CA GLU A 24 0.65 7.88 -11.79
C GLU A 24 -0.29 7.16 -12.78
N LYS A 25 0.12 6.02 -13.31
CA LYS A 25 -0.67 5.19 -14.23
C LYS A 25 -1.49 4.13 -13.47
N GLY A 26 -1.38 4.08 -12.14
CA GLY A 26 -2.05 3.11 -11.28
C GLY A 26 -1.37 1.74 -11.23
N VAL A 27 -0.10 1.64 -11.64
CA VAL A 27 0.68 0.39 -11.58
C VAL A 27 1.38 0.29 -10.23
N ILE A 28 1.23 -0.86 -9.56
CA ILE A 28 1.90 -1.16 -8.29
C ILE A 28 3.41 -1.24 -8.49
N GLN A 29 4.15 -0.42 -7.75
CA GLN A 29 5.61 -0.37 -7.73
C GLN A 29 6.18 -1.12 -6.53
N ASP A 30 5.49 -1.11 -5.39
CA ASP A 30 5.95 -1.75 -4.16
C ASP A 30 4.77 -2.20 -3.27
N ILE A 31 4.99 -3.26 -2.50
CA ILE A 31 4.05 -3.82 -1.51
C ILE A 31 4.80 -3.99 -0.18
N HIS A 32 4.35 -3.28 0.85
CA HIS A 32 4.90 -3.39 2.20
C HIS A 32 3.90 -4.06 3.14
N VAL A 33 4.29 -5.17 3.73
CA VAL A 33 3.47 -5.91 4.70
C VAL A 33 3.92 -5.55 6.12
N GLY A 34 2.96 -5.21 6.96
CA GLY A 34 3.17 -4.77 8.34
C GLY A 34 3.20 -3.26 8.49
N THR A 35 3.40 -2.81 9.72
CA THR A 35 3.44 -1.38 10.04
C THR A 35 4.62 -0.72 9.33
N MET A 36 4.42 0.51 8.87
CA MET A 36 5.46 1.32 8.22
C MET A 36 5.54 2.66 8.95
N THR A 37 6.76 3.14 9.21
CA THR A 37 7.00 4.47 9.76
C THR A 37 6.97 5.53 8.66
N LYS A 38 6.74 6.79 9.03
CA LYS A 38 6.77 7.91 8.09
C LYS A 38 8.10 8.01 7.34
N LYS A 39 9.22 7.84 8.04
CA LYS A 39 10.57 7.90 7.44
C LYS A 39 10.80 6.80 6.39
N GLU A 40 10.30 5.59 6.65
CA GLU A 40 10.40 4.49 5.69
C GLU A 40 9.55 4.76 4.44
N MET A 41 8.38 5.39 4.62
CA MET A 41 7.54 5.83 3.51
C MET A 41 8.24 6.91 2.68
N GLU A 42 8.77 7.96 3.30
CA GLU A 42 9.46 9.06 2.61
C GLU A 42 10.62 8.55 1.77
N ARG A 43 11.43 7.64 2.31
CA ARG A 43 12.49 6.98 1.54
C ARG A 43 11.97 6.15 0.36
N LYS A 44 10.88 5.39 0.55
CA LYS A 44 10.28 4.57 -0.52
C LYS A 44 9.65 5.42 -1.63
N LEU A 45 9.23 6.64 -1.30
CA LEU A 45 8.66 7.60 -2.23
C LEU A 45 9.70 8.58 -2.81
N ASP A 46 10.96 8.45 -2.42
CA ASP A 46 12.05 9.37 -2.79
C ASP A 46 11.74 10.83 -2.44
N LEU A 47 11.20 11.05 -1.24
CA LEU A 47 10.81 12.35 -0.69
C LEU A 47 11.77 12.87 0.40
N ASP A 48 12.89 12.18 0.62
CA ASP A 48 13.94 12.52 1.60
C ASP A 48 14.83 13.69 1.16
#